data_AF-A0A1B6P5V5-F1
#
_entry.id   AF-A0A1B6P5V5-F1
#
_cell.length_a   1.000
_cell.length_b   1.000
_cell.length_c   1.000
_cell.angle_alpha   90.00
_cell.angle_beta   90.00
_cell.angle_gamma   90.00
#
_symmetry.space_group_name_H-M   'P 1'
#
loop_
_entity.id
_entity.type
_entity.pdbx_description
1 polymer ?
#
loop_
_entity_poly.entity_id
_entity_poly.type
_entity_poly.pdbx_seq_one_letter_code
_entity_poly.pdbx_strand_id
1 'polypeptide(L)'
;MGVMCLKLVMKSIIPVVMAEVLGICGLIITIIISTRINPKAKPYYLFDGYVHLSSRLACGLARLTADMAIDIIRDAGVRANAQQPRLFVGMILILIFAEALTLYGLIVDIILSSSCWPISR
;
A
#
# COMPACT_ATOMS: atom_id res chain seq x y z
N MET A 1 16.42 18.09 14.18
CA MET A 1 15.58 19.31 14.32
C MET A 1 14.29 19.10 15.15
N GLY A 2 14.03 17.93 15.75
CA GLY A 2 12.81 17.70 16.56
C GLY A 2 12.82 18.25 18.00
N VAL A 3 13.98 18.69 18.51
CA VAL A 3 14.14 19.10 19.92
C VAL A 3 13.66 20.54 20.19
N MET A 4 13.56 21.38 19.16
CA MET A 4 13.28 22.82 19.33
C MET A 4 11.78 23.16 19.37
N CYS A 5 10.88 22.29 18.90
CA CYS A 5 9.42 22.54 18.86
C CYS A 5 8.60 21.24 18.84
N LEU A 6 8.13 20.77 20.01
CA LEU A 6 7.30 19.57 20.15
C LEU A 6 5.96 19.66 19.38
N LYS A 7 5.43 20.88 19.20
CA LYS A 7 4.22 21.14 18.41
C LYS A 7 4.35 20.76 16.92
N LEU A 8 5.56 20.77 16.36
CA LEU A 8 5.81 20.35 14.98
C LEU A 8 5.85 18.82 14.85
N VAL A 9 6.36 18.13 15.87
CA VAL A 9 6.42 16.65 15.93
C VAL A 9 5.03 16.03 15.92
N MET A 10 4.09 16.59 16.69
CA MET A 10 2.69 16.11 16.73
C MET A 10 1.98 16.26 15.37
N LYS A 11 2.34 17.24 14.56
CA LYS A 11 1.77 17.41 13.20
C LYS A 11 2.40 16.48 12.17
N SER A 12 3.68 16.16 12.31
CA SER A 12 4.38 15.24 11.40
C SER A 12 3.99 13.76 11.56
N ILE A 13 3.26 13.38 12.61
CA ILE A 13 2.83 11.99 12.80
C ILE A 13 1.70 11.59 11.86
N ILE A 14 0.88 12.55 11.42
CA ILE A 14 -0.27 12.33 10.52
C ILE A 14 0.20 11.68 9.19
N PRO A 15 1.18 12.24 8.45
CA PRO A 15 1.69 11.60 7.23
C PRO A 15 2.50 10.32 7.49
N VAL A 16 2.93 10.06 8.73
CA VAL A 16 3.53 8.78 9.09
C VAL A 16 2.49 7.67 9.12
N VAL A 17 1.36 7.91 9.79
CA VAL A 17 0.28 6.94 9.90
C VAL A 17 -0.37 6.64 8.54
N MET A 18 -0.47 7.64 7.65
CA MET A 18 -1.03 7.40 6.31
C MET A 18 -0.19 6.41 5.49
N ALA A 19 1.15 6.48 5.60
CA ALA A 19 2.03 5.50 4.93
C ALA A 19 1.89 4.07 5.49
N GLU A 20 1.46 3.92 6.75
CA GLU A 20 1.35 2.60 7.40
C GLU A 20 0.16 1.79 6.89
N VAL A 21 -0.96 2.46 6.56
CA VAL A 21 -2.22 1.79 6.20
C VAL A 21 -2.09 0.92 4.94
N LEU A 22 -1.31 1.33 3.95
CA LEU A 22 -1.08 0.52 2.74
C LEU A 22 -0.36 -0.80 3.03
N GLY A 23 0.51 -0.83 4.03
CA GLY A 23 1.18 -2.06 4.47
C GLY A 23 0.18 -3.09 4.98
N ILE A 24 -0.79 -2.63 5.76
CA ILE A 24 -1.86 -3.48 6.32
C ILE A 24 -2.74 -4.05 5.20
N CYS A 25 -3.04 -3.25 4.16
CA CYS A 25 -3.79 -3.73 3.01
C CYS A 25 -3.10 -4.91 2.29
N GLY A 26 -1.76 -4.96 2.26
CA GLY A 26 -1.03 -6.09 1.65
C GLY A 26 -1.11 -7.37 2.49
N LEU A 27 -1.03 -7.21 3.81
CA LEU A 27 -1.14 -8.31 4.77
C LEU A 27 -2.54 -8.95 4.72
N ILE A 28 -3.60 -8.14 4.72
CA ILE A 28 -4.99 -8.62 4.68
C ILE A 28 -5.21 -9.55 3.48
N ILE A 29 -4.71 -9.19 2.29
CA ILE A 29 -4.99 -9.99 1.10
C ILE A 29 -4.14 -11.27 1.04
N THR A 30 -2.94 -11.25 1.61
CA THR A 30 -2.16 -12.48 1.83
C THR A 30 -2.91 -13.47 2.73
N ILE A 31 -3.52 -12.99 3.82
CA ILE A 31 -4.32 -13.80 4.73
C ILE A 31 -5.56 -14.36 4.02
N ILE A 32 -6.25 -13.54 3.21
CA ILE A 32 -7.42 -13.98 2.43
C ILE A 32 -7.07 -15.15 1.51
N ILE A 33 -5.92 -15.12 0.81
CA ILE A 33 -5.51 -16.25 -0.03
C ILE A 33 -5.15 -17.47 0.82
N SER A 34 -4.42 -17.29 1.92
CA SER A 34 -4.00 -18.39 2.80
C SER A 34 -5.20 -19.17 3.36
N THR A 35 -6.28 -18.48 3.72
CA THR A 35 -7.53 -19.12 4.18
C THR A 35 -8.30 -19.86 3.08
N ARG A 36 -7.97 -19.64 1.80
CA ARG A 36 -8.70 -20.18 0.64
C ARG A 36 -8.01 -21.38 0.00
N ILE A 37 -6.74 -21.63 0.30
CA ILE A 37 -6.01 -22.82 -0.17
C ILE A 37 -6.45 -24.01 0.69
N ASN A 38 -7.41 -24.79 0.19
CA ASN A 38 -7.84 -26.03 0.83
C ASN A 38 -7.40 -27.26 -0.01
N PRO A 39 -6.34 -27.98 0.41
CA PRO A 39 -5.80 -29.12 -0.34
C PRO A 39 -6.70 -30.36 -0.32
N LYS A 40 -7.83 -30.36 0.40
CA LYS A 40 -8.70 -31.55 0.59
C LYS A 40 -9.98 -31.54 -0.25
N ALA A 41 -10.37 -30.42 -0.85
CA ALA A 41 -11.70 -30.25 -1.45
C ALA A 41 -11.72 -29.86 -2.94
N LYS A 42 -10.64 -29.30 -3.51
CA LYS A 42 -10.57 -28.91 -4.93
C LYS A 42 -9.17 -29.19 -5.50
N PRO A 43 -9.06 -29.74 -6.72
CA PRO A 43 -7.77 -29.83 -7.41
C PRO A 43 -7.29 -28.41 -7.72
N TYR A 44 -6.19 -28.00 -7.09
CA TYR A 44 -5.53 -26.73 -7.37
C TYR A 44 -4.71 -26.90 -8.65
N TYR A 45 -5.08 -26.22 -9.73
CA TYR A 45 -4.28 -26.28 -10.95
C TYR A 45 -3.01 -25.44 -10.77
N LEU A 46 -1.90 -25.90 -11.36
CA LEU A 46 -0.63 -25.14 -11.39
C LEU A 46 -0.83 -23.71 -11.92
N PHE A 47 -1.74 -23.55 -12.88
CA PHE A 47 -2.11 -22.25 -13.44
C PHE A 47 -2.67 -21.28 -12.36
N ASP A 48 -3.54 -21.74 -11.47
CA ASP A 48 -4.10 -20.89 -10.40
C ASP A 48 -2.99 -20.43 -9.43
N GLY A 49 -2.04 -21.31 -9.12
CA GLY A 49 -0.87 -20.98 -8.30
C GLY A 49 0.01 -19.89 -8.92
N TYR A 50 0.30 -19.99 -10.23
CA TYR A 50 1.10 -18.98 -10.94
C TYR A 50 0.38 -17.64 -11.07
N VAL A 51 -0.95 -17.64 -11.28
CA VAL A 51 -1.75 -16.42 -11.34
C VAL A 51 -1.76 -15.70 -9.99
N HIS A 52 -2.00 -16.42 -8.89
CA HIS A 52 -1.96 -15.83 -7.55
C HIS A 52 -0.57 -15.32 -7.17
N LEU A 53 0.49 -16.06 -7.49
CA LEU A 53 1.87 -15.64 -7.21
C LEU A 53 2.24 -14.39 -8.03
N SER A 54 1.98 -14.40 -9.34
CA SER A 54 2.37 -13.31 -10.25
C SER A 54 1.59 -12.03 -9.96
N SER A 55 0.29 -12.15 -9.70
CA SER A 55 -0.57 -11.03 -9.32
C SER A 55 -0.05 -10.36 -8.04
N ARG A 56 0.16 -11.17 -6.99
CA ARG A 56 0.63 -10.68 -5.68
C ARG A 56 2.00 -10.02 -5.76
N LEU A 57 2.93 -10.62 -6.51
CA LEU A 57 4.29 -10.12 -6.64
C LEU A 57 4.32 -8.81 -7.44
N ALA A 58 3.56 -8.72 -8.54
CA ALA A 58 3.45 -7.50 -9.34
C ALA A 58 2.85 -6.33 -8.53
N CYS A 59 1.72 -6.57 -7.84
CA CYS A 59 1.09 -5.55 -7.01
C CYS A 59 1.95 -5.16 -5.80
N GLY A 60 2.61 -6.13 -5.16
CA GLY A 60 3.49 -5.89 -4.01
C GLY A 60 4.70 -5.03 -4.36
N LEU A 61 5.35 -5.30 -5.50
CA LEU A 61 6.48 -4.50 -6.00
C LEU A 61 6.07 -3.10 -6.44
N ALA A 62 4.90 -2.97 -7.08
CA ALA A 62 4.35 -1.66 -7.44
C ALA A 62 4.10 -0.79 -6.19
N ARG A 63 3.48 -1.36 -5.15
CA ARG A 63 3.28 -0.68 -3.86
C ARG A 63 4.61 -0.32 -3.19
N LEU A 64 5.57 -1.24 -3.12
CA LEU A 64 6.87 -0.97 -2.49
C LEU A 64 7.60 0.20 -3.17
N THR A 65 7.55 0.26 -4.51
CA THR A 65 8.18 1.35 -5.27
C THR A 65 7.48 2.69 -5.02
N ALA A 66 6.13 2.69 -4.99
CA ALA A 66 5.35 3.89 -4.70
C ALA A 66 5.59 4.39 -3.26
N ASP A 67 5.59 3.50 -2.28
CA ASP A 67 5.82 3.84 -0.86
C ASP A 67 7.23 4.39 -0.64
N MET A 68 8.23 3.88 -1.37
CA MET A 68 9.59 4.42 -1.31
C MET A 68 9.66 5.85 -1.86
N ALA A 69 8.92 6.16 -2.93
CA ALA A 69 8.82 7.53 -3.44
C ALA A 69 8.08 8.45 -2.45
N ILE A 70 7.00 7.96 -1.83
CA ILE A 70 6.24 8.69 -0.80
C ILE A 70 7.11 8.99 0.41
N ASP A 71 7.94 8.04 0.85
CA ASP A 71 8.84 8.20 2.00
C ASP A 71 9.85 9.33 1.77
N ILE A 72 10.44 9.39 0.57
CA ILE A 72 11.38 10.46 0.19
C ILE A 72 10.67 11.82 0.17
N ILE A 73 9.46 11.90 -0.40
CA ILE A 73 8.65 13.13 -0.40
C ILE A 73 8.29 13.55 1.02
N ARG A 74 8.03 12.59 1.91
CA ARG A 74 7.70 12.82 3.32
C ARG A 74 8.90 13.36 4.10
N ASP A 75 10.10 12.80 3.93
CA ASP A 75 11.32 13.33 4.58
C ASP A 75 11.59 14.79 4.14
N ALA A 76 11.57 15.02 2.83
CA ALA A 76 11.76 16.35 2.27
C ALA A 76 10.64 17.32 2.72
N GLY A 77 9.41 16.84 2.78
CA GLY A 77 8.23 17.60 3.18
C GLY A 77 8.24 18.00 4.66
N VAL A 78 8.67 17.11 5.56
CA VAL A 78 8.82 17.41 6.99
C VAL A 78 9.90 18.48 7.20
N ARG A 79 11.01 18.39 6.46
CA ARG A 79 12.08 19.41 6.49
C ARG A 79 11.61 20.77 5.95
N ALA A 80 10.85 20.79 4.86
CA ALA A 80 10.27 22.01 4.30
C ALA A 80 9.21 22.64 5.23
N ASN A 81 8.39 21.80 5.89
CA ASN A 81 7.39 22.23 6.85
C ASN A 81 7.99 22.86 8.11
N ALA A 82 9.22 22.46 8.49
CA ALA A 82 9.96 23.10 9.59
C ALA A 82 10.37 24.55 9.27
N GLN A 83 10.51 24.90 7.98
CA GLN A 83 10.83 26.26 7.54
C GLN A 83 9.56 27.10 7.34
N GLN A 84 8.52 26.51 6.74
CA GLN A 84 7.25 27.19 6.43
C GLN A 84 6.06 26.27 6.74
N PRO A 85 5.30 26.49 7.83
CA PRO A 85 4.18 25.62 8.22
C PRO A 85 2.98 25.68 7.27
N ARG A 86 2.98 26.63 6.32
CA ARG A 86 1.94 26.80 5.28
C ARG A 86 1.98 25.69 4.23
N LEU A 87 3.12 25.01 4.08
CA LEU A 87 3.34 23.93 3.11
C LEU A 87 2.76 22.59 3.55
N PHE A 88 2.30 22.47 4.80
CA PHE A 88 1.79 21.23 5.39
C PHE A 88 0.63 20.62 4.58
N VAL A 89 -0.32 21.46 4.14
CA VAL A 89 -1.50 20.99 3.40
C VAL A 89 -1.11 20.49 2.00
N GLY A 90 -0.16 21.16 1.34
CA GLY A 90 0.34 20.75 0.03
C GLY A 90 1.06 19.40 0.08
N MET A 91 1.87 19.16 1.11
CA MET A 91 2.51 17.86 1.34
C MET A 91 1.48 16.75 1.51
N ILE A 92 0.44 16.95 2.34
CA ILE A 92 -0.61 15.95 2.55
C ILE A 92 -1.35 15.63 1.24
N LEU A 93 -1.66 16.65 0.43
CA LEU A 93 -2.35 16.45 -0.84
C LEU A 93 -1.56 15.54 -1.80
N ILE A 94 -0.25 15.76 -1.90
CA ILE A 94 0.64 14.93 -2.73
C ILE A 94 0.67 13.49 -2.21
N LEU A 95 0.74 13.30 -0.88
CA LEU A 95 0.71 11.98 -0.26
C LEU A 95 -0.58 11.22 -0.57
N ILE A 96 -1.74 11.86 -0.50
CA ILE A 96 -3.04 11.23 -0.77
C ILE A 96 -3.16 10.82 -2.25
N PHE A 97 -2.72 11.65 -3.19
CA PHE A 97 -2.75 11.29 -4.62
C PHE A 97 -1.85 10.10 -4.94
N ALA A 98 -0.67 10.04 -4.33
CA ALA A 98 0.23 8.91 -4.49
C ALA A 98 -0.39 7.61 -3.94
N GLU A 99 -1.07 7.68 -2.81
CA GLU A 99 -1.78 6.54 -2.23
C GLU A 99 -2.95 6.04 -3.11
N ALA A 100 -3.70 6.96 -3.75
CA ALA A 100 -4.78 6.59 -4.67
C ALA A 100 -4.29 5.78 -5.88
N LEU A 101 -3.11 6.10 -6.42
CA LEU A 101 -2.47 5.36 -7.51
C LEU A 101 -2.13 3.92 -7.09
N THR A 102 -1.62 3.74 -5.88
CA THR A 102 -1.30 2.40 -5.35
C THR A 102 -2.56 1.58 -5.05
N LEU A 103 -3.62 2.22 -4.56
CA LEU A 103 -4.92 1.55 -4.36
C LEU A 103 -5.52 1.04 -5.67
N TYR A 104 -5.34 1.77 -6.77
CA TYR A 104 -5.78 1.31 -8.09
C TYR A 104 -5.07 0.00 -8.49
N GLY A 105 -3.75 -0.11 -8.25
CA GLY A 105 -3.00 -1.35 -8.50
C GLY A 105 -3.51 -2.54 -7.68
N LEU A 106 -3.91 -2.30 -6.42
CA LEU A 106 -4.51 -3.30 -5.55
C LEU A 106 -5.85 -3.83 -6.08
N ILE A 107 -6.69 -2.94 -6.60
CA ILE A 107 -8.00 -3.30 -7.15
C ILE A 107 -7.82 -4.22 -8.36
N VAL A 108 -6.88 -3.89 -9.24
CA VAL A 108 -6.58 -4.71 -10.44
C VAL A 108 -6.08 -6.11 -10.03
N ASP A 109 -5.22 -6.21 -9.02
CA ASP A 109 -4.75 -7.50 -8.46
C ASP A 109 -5.91 -8.35 -7.90
N ILE A 110 -6.85 -7.72 -7.20
CA ILE A 110 -8.02 -8.43 -6.66
C ILE A 110 -8.92 -8.93 -7.79
N ILE A 111 -9.11 -8.14 -8.86
CA ILE A 111 -9.92 -8.55 -10.02
C ILE A 111 -9.26 -9.73 -10.74
N LEU A 112 -7.94 -9.69 -10.95
CA LEU A 112 -7.19 -10.78 -11.58
C LEU A 112 -7.25 -12.06 -10.74
N SER A 113 -7.05 -11.93 -9.42
CA SER A 113 -7.18 -13.04 -8.47
C SER A 113 -8.62 -13.59 -8.41
N SER A 114 -9.63 -12.75 -8.65
CA SER A 114 -11.04 -13.14 -8.68
C SER A 114 -11.45 -13.78 -10.01
N SER A 115 -10.75 -13.47 -11.10
CA SER A 115 -10.97 -14.09 -12.42
C SER A 115 -10.44 -15.52 -12.49
N CYS A 116 -9.45 -15.82 -11.65
CA CYS A 116 -8.93 -17.16 -11.38
C CYS A 116 -9.95 -18.05 -10.62
N TRP A 117 -11.01 -17.44 -10.08
CA TRP A 117 -12.03 -18.16 -9.33
C TRP A 117 -12.90 -18.99 -10.27
N PRO A 118 -13.02 -20.31 -10.07
CA PRO A 118 -14.02 -21.11 -10.78
C PRO A 118 -15.39 -20.80 -10.16
N ILE A 119 -16.04 -19.73 -10.63
CA ILE A 119 -17.48 -19.61 -10.57
C ILE A 119 -18.01 -20.50 -11.70
N SER A 120 -18.50 -21.68 -11.30
CA SER A 120 -19.28 -22.62 -12.10
C SER A 120 -18.61 -23.14 -13.38
N ARG A 121 -17.73 -24.14 -13.22
CA ARG A 121 -17.75 -25.39 -13.99
C ARG A 121 -17.30 -26.54 -13.11
#